data_AF-A0A846QPA0-F1
#
_entry.id   AF-A0A846QPA0-F1
#
_cell.length_a   1.000
_cell.length_b   1.000
_cell.length_c   1.000
_cell.angle_alpha   90.00
_cell.angle_beta   90.00
_cell.angle_gamma   90.00
#
_symmetry.space_group_name_H-M   'P 1'
#
loop_
_entity.id
_entity.type
_entity.pdbx_description
1 polymer ?
#
loop_
_entity_poly.entity_id
_entity_poly.type
_entity_poly.pdbx_seq_one_letter_code
_entity_poly.pdbx_strand_id
1 'polypeptide(L)'
;MVNLGFIRDAGQTPPGTPRVYLGRGADAAGEARPTICAWSDRKGQRYELRWDVPADVSRLGQWGGGMAASLTDLNWKEWWLDTQSVAATLGRSVTESLTLWGQAFWPHYHADCVVYVLVGDTLRESAYASILAWQRCFPHVAFNNSFDIDLRERQEAEARRNATLTERVADLFSRIRDRL
;
A
#
# COMPACT_ATOMS: atom_id res chain seq x y z
N MET A 1 16.00 -3.17 2.18
CA MET A 1 15.13 -4.31 1.81
C MET A 1 13.69 -3.81 1.87
N VAL A 2 12.87 -4.12 0.88
CA VAL A 2 11.46 -3.70 0.86
C VAL A 2 10.59 -4.83 1.38
N ASN A 3 9.89 -4.58 2.49
CA ASN A 3 8.91 -5.51 3.05
C ASN A 3 7.50 -5.12 2.59
N LEU A 4 6.76 -6.07 2.04
CA LEU A 4 5.38 -5.88 1.59
C LEU A 4 4.40 -6.46 2.60
N GLY A 5 3.29 -5.75 2.80
CA GLY A 5 2.17 -6.16 3.63
C GLY A 5 0.84 -5.81 3.00
N PHE A 6 -0.26 -6.27 3.60
CA PHE A 6 -1.62 -5.95 3.14
C PHE A 6 -2.40 -5.15 4.16
N ILE A 7 -3.20 -4.23 3.62
CA ILE A 7 -4.24 -3.51 4.35
C ILE A 7 -5.55 -3.59 3.54
N ARG A 8 -6.68 -3.77 4.22
CA ARG A 8 -8.02 -3.67 3.65
C ARG A 8 -8.41 -2.22 3.40
N ASP A 9 -8.11 -1.36 4.37
CA ASP A 9 -8.48 0.06 4.32
C ASP A 9 -7.40 0.95 4.95
N ALA A 10 -7.39 2.23 4.58
CA ALA A 10 -6.41 3.21 5.09
C ALA A 10 -6.43 3.34 6.63
N GLY A 11 -7.53 2.95 7.28
CA GLY A 11 -7.67 2.97 8.73
C GLY A 11 -6.81 1.93 9.46
N GLN A 12 -6.33 0.90 8.77
CA GLN A 12 -5.48 -0.16 9.32
C GLN A 12 -3.99 0.21 9.34
N THR A 13 -3.59 1.24 8.60
CA THR A 13 -2.18 1.66 8.53
C THR A 13 -1.68 2.23 9.86
N PRO A 14 -0.39 2.05 10.19
CA PRO A 14 0.22 2.76 11.31
C PRO A 14 0.03 4.28 11.19
N PRO A 15 -0.11 5.01 12.31
CA PRO A 15 -0.26 6.46 12.29
C PRO A 15 0.88 7.13 11.51
N GLY A 16 0.52 8.12 10.67
CA GLY A 16 1.48 8.86 9.86
C GLY A 16 1.96 8.14 8.60
N THR A 17 1.50 6.92 8.31
CA THR A 17 1.86 6.21 7.07
C THR A 17 1.30 6.96 5.84
N PRO A 18 2.15 7.52 4.97
CA PRO A 18 1.73 8.26 3.79
C PRO A 18 1.14 7.36 2.72
N ARG A 19 0.18 7.91 1.97
CA ARG A 19 -0.38 7.27 0.78
C ARG A 19 0.48 7.55 -0.44
N VAL A 20 0.54 6.58 -1.34
CA VAL A 20 0.98 6.76 -2.71
C VAL A 20 -0.22 6.53 -3.63
N TYR A 21 -0.57 7.57 -4.38
CA TYR A 21 -1.72 7.60 -5.29
C TYR A 21 -1.25 7.87 -6.72
N LEU A 22 -1.74 7.08 -7.67
CA LEU A 22 -1.50 7.29 -9.10
C LEU A 22 -2.73 7.94 -9.74
N GLY A 23 -2.49 9.03 -10.45
CA GLY A 23 -3.53 9.75 -11.19
C GLY A 23 -3.20 9.86 -12.67
N ARG A 24 -4.22 10.14 -13.48
CA ARG A 24 -4.03 10.57 -14.87
C ARG A 24 -3.93 12.09 -14.90
N GLY A 25 -2.87 12.61 -15.50
CA GLY A 25 -2.68 14.05 -15.59
C GLY A 25 -1.22 14.41 -15.77
N ALA A 26 -0.70 14.14 -16.97
CA ALA A 26 0.64 14.63 -17.32
C ALA A 26 0.65 16.17 -17.39
N ASP A 27 1.81 16.76 -17.22
CA ASP A 27 1.98 18.19 -17.47
C ASP A 27 1.87 18.54 -18.97
N ALA A 28 2.05 19.81 -19.32
CA ALA A 28 1.97 20.28 -20.71
C ALA A 28 3.03 19.64 -21.63
N ALA A 29 4.13 19.12 -21.08
CA ALA A 29 5.17 18.40 -21.81
C ALA A 29 4.87 16.88 -21.92
N GLY A 30 3.81 16.41 -21.29
CA GLY A 30 3.48 14.99 -21.23
C GLY A 30 4.38 14.22 -20.25
N GLU A 31 4.93 14.90 -19.25
CA GLU A 31 5.75 14.31 -18.18
C GLU A 31 4.92 14.03 -16.92
N ALA A 32 5.44 13.13 -16.08
CA ALA A 32 4.83 12.81 -14.80
C ALA A 32 5.03 13.95 -13.80
N ARG A 33 4.00 14.25 -13.00
CA ARG A 33 4.02 15.34 -12.03
C ARG A 33 3.79 14.83 -10.61
N PRO A 34 4.83 14.82 -9.76
CA PRO A 34 4.63 14.62 -8.32
C PRO A 34 3.95 15.82 -7.67
N THR A 35 3.02 15.54 -6.77
CA THR A 35 2.49 16.51 -5.81
C THR A 35 2.44 15.88 -4.42
N ILE A 36 2.95 16.59 -3.42
CA ILE A 36 2.80 16.19 -2.02
C ILE A 36 1.59 16.92 -1.45
N CYS A 37 0.61 16.15 -1.00
CA CYS A 37 -0.59 16.65 -0.35
C CYS A 37 -0.50 16.35 1.15
N ALA A 38 -0.91 17.31 1.97
CA ALA A 38 -1.02 17.13 3.42
C ALA A 38 -2.36 17.68 3.91
N TRP A 39 -3.04 16.92 4.77
CA TRP A 39 -4.29 17.33 5.39
C TRP A 39 -4.41 16.71 6.78
N SER A 40 -5.31 17.24 7.60
CA SER A 40 -5.57 16.71 8.94
C SER A 40 -6.95 16.05 8.96
N ASP A 41 -7.06 14.89 9.63
CA ASP A 41 -8.33 14.22 9.91
C ASP A 41 -8.46 13.91 11.42
N ARG A 42 -9.55 13.27 11.83
CA ARG A 42 -9.78 12.89 13.24
C ARG A 42 -8.73 11.93 13.82
N LYS A 43 -7.95 11.26 12.96
CA LYS A 43 -6.89 10.32 13.32
C LYS A 43 -5.49 10.95 13.27
N GLY A 44 -5.38 12.22 12.87
CA GLY A 44 -4.14 12.99 12.88
C GLY A 44 -3.77 13.54 11.51
N GLN A 45 -2.47 13.84 11.34
CA GLN A 45 -1.95 14.34 10.08
C GLN A 45 -1.83 13.23 9.04
N ARG A 46 -2.24 13.52 7.81
CA ARG A 46 -2.16 12.66 6.65
C ARG A 46 -1.28 13.29 5.58
N TYR A 47 -0.59 12.42 4.87
CA TYR A 47 0.31 12.77 3.77
C TYR A 47 0.03 11.85 2.58
N GLU A 48 0.11 12.40 1.38
CA GLU A 48 -0.02 11.65 0.12
C GLU A 48 1.02 12.15 -0.87
N LEU A 49 1.72 11.22 -1.51
CA LEU A 49 2.38 11.46 -2.78
C LEU A 49 1.38 11.12 -3.88
N ARG A 50 0.89 12.16 -4.54
CA ARG A 50 0.11 12.04 -5.76
C ARG A 50 1.05 12.09 -6.95
N TRP A 51 1.05 11.02 -7.74
CA TRP A 51 1.88 10.87 -8.92
C TRP A 51 0.97 10.87 -10.16
N ASP A 52 0.76 12.06 -10.74
CA ASP A 52 -0.05 12.18 -11.94
C ASP A 52 0.81 11.88 -13.18
N VAL A 53 0.39 10.92 -14.01
CA VAL A 53 1.18 10.39 -15.13
C VAL A 53 0.43 10.43 -16.46
N PRO A 54 1.15 10.34 -17.59
CA PRO A 54 0.55 10.02 -18.88
C PRO A 54 -0.17 8.67 -18.81
N ALA A 55 -1.35 8.58 -19.42
CA ALA A 55 -2.12 7.32 -19.47
C ALA A 55 -1.46 6.25 -20.38
N ASP A 56 -0.39 6.58 -21.09
CA ASP A 56 0.31 5.68 -21.99
C ASP A 56 1.21 4.69 -21.23
N VAL A 57 0.85 3.40 -21.31
CA VAL A 57 1.60 2.28 -20.72
C VAL A 57 3.00 2.16 -21.31
N SER A 58 3.24 2.62 -22.55
CA SER A 58 4.58 2.58 -23.16
C SER A 58 5.61 3.40 -22.37
N ARG A 59 5.15 4.40 -21.61
CA ARG A 59 5.97 5.30 -20.79
C ARG A 59 6.15 4.83 -19.35
N LEU A 60 5.58 3.68 -18.99
CA LEU A 60 5.56 3.14 -17.63
C LEU A 60 6.96 3.03 -17.00
N GLY A 61 7.96 2.57 -17.78
CA GLY A 61 9.34 2.50 -17.32
C GLY A 61 9.94 3.86 -16.95
N GLN A 62 9.64 4.90 -17.74
CA GLN A 62 10.18 6.24 -17.52
C GLN A 62 9.66 6.85 -16.21
N TRP A 63 8.34 6.84 -16.01
CA TRP A 63 7.78 7.44 -14.80
C TRP A 63 7.87 6.52 -13.57
N GLY A 64 7.99 5.20 -13.75
CA GLY A 64 8.28 4.26 -12.67
C GLY A 64 9.62 4.57 -12.00
N GLY A 65 10.67 4.82 -12.79
CA GLY A 65 11.98 5.25 -12.28
C GLY A 65 11.94 6.61 -11.58
N GLY A 66 11.25 7.59 -12.17
CA GLY A 66 11.08 8.92 -11.55
C GLY A 66 10.33 8.86 -10.21
N MET A 67 9.29 8.03 -10.13
CA MET A 67 8.54 7.80 -8.89
C MET A 67 9.41 7.16 -7.82
N ALA A 68 10.21 6.16 -8.18
CA ALA A 68 11.16 5.51 -7.28
C ALA A 68 12.20 6.49 -6.73
N ALA A 69 12.73 7.37 -7.58
CA ALA A 69 13.65 8.42 -7.16
C ALA A 69 12.99 9.37 -6.15
N SER A 70 11.80 9.88 -6.45
CA SER A 70 11.07 10.77 -5.53
C SER A 70 10.74 10.10 -4.19
N LEU A 71 10.31 8.84 -4.18
CA LEU A 71 10.06 8.11 -2.92
C LEU A 71 11.35 7.84 -2.14
N THR A 72 12.49 7.71 -2.82
CA THR A 72 13.80 7.57 -2.17
C THR A 72 14.21 8.88 -1.51
N ASP A 73 14.04 10.01 -2.20
CA ASP A 73 14.35 11.35 -1.68
C ASP A 73 13.47 11.73 -0.49
N LEU A 74 12.21 11.33 -0.51
CA LEU A 74 11.29 11.49 0.63
C LEU A 74 11.69 10.67 1.86
N ASN A 75 12.49 9.61 1.66
CA ASN A 75 13.01 8.73 2.71
C ASN A 75 11.92 8.20 3.66
N TRP A 76 10.72 7.95 3.13
CA TRP A 76 9.63 7.37 3.89
C TRP A 76 9.94 5.93 4.26
N LYS A 77 9.96 5.63 5.56
CA LYS A 77 10.22 4.28 6.08
C LYS A 77 9.04 3.35 5.91
N GLU A 78 7.85 3.91 5.83
CA GLU A 78 6.61 3.18 5.55
C GLU A 78 5.75 4.01 4.60
N TRP A 79 5.01 3.36 3.71
CA TRP A 79 3.99 4.00 2.87
C TRP A 79 3.00 2.95 2.36
N TRP A 80 1.87 3.38 1.82
CA TRP A 80 0.89 2.45 1.26
C TRP A 80 0.45 2.81 -0.15
N LEU A 81 0.31 1.80 -1.00
CA LEU A 81 -0.09 1.93 -2.39
C LEU A 81 -1.59 1.76 -2.54
N ASP A 82 -2.26 2.76 -3.11
CA ASP A 82 -3.64 2.60 -3.55
C ASP A 82 -3.71 1.81 -4.87
N THR A 83 -4.04 0.53 -4.78
CA THR A 83 -4.14 -0.39 -5.93
C THR A 83 -5.23 0.00 -6.93
N GLN A 84 -6.33 0.60 -6.47
CA GLN A 84 -7.40 1.03 -7.35
C GLN A 84 -6.95 2.23 -8.19
N SER A 85 -6.16 3.13 -7.60
CA SER A 85 -5.57 4.25 -8.34
C SER A 85 -4.62 3.79 -9.47
N VAL A 86 -3.84 2.72 -9.22
CA VAL A 86 -2.97 2.10 -10.23
C VAL A 86 -3.82 1.57 -11.38
N ALA A 87 -4.86 0.79 -11.06
CA ALA A 87 -5.76 0.18 -12.04
C ALA A 87 -6.51 1.22 -12.88
N ALA A 88 -7.06 2.25 -12.22
CA ALA A 88 -7.72 3.36 -12.88
C ALA A 88 -6.78 4.13 -13.79
N THR A 89 -5.54 4.37 -13.36
CA THR A 89 -4.53 5.07 -14.15
C THR A 89 -4.17 4.29 -15.40
N LEU A 90 -3.89 2.99 -15.29
CA LEU A 90 -3.50 2.15 -16.42
C LEU A 90 -4.68 1.65 -17.27
N GLY A 91 -5.92 1.83 -16.80
CA GLY A 91 -7.13 1.41 -17.52
C GLY A 91 -7.25 -0.11 -17.69
N ARG A 92 -6.70 -0.88 -16.74
CA ARG A 92 -6.60 -2.34 -16.79
C ARG A 92 -7.11 -2.97 -15.49
N SER A 93 -7.18 -4.29 -15.44
CA SER A 93 -7.49 -5.01 -14.20
C SER A 93 -6.45 -4.72 -13.10
N VAL A 94 -6.82 -4.88 -11.82
CA VAL A 94 -5.90 -4.63 -10.70
C VAL A 94 -4.65 -5.52 -10.81
N THR A 95 -4.81 -6.82 -11.05
CA THR A 95 -3.68 -7.76 -11.17
C THR A 95 -2.71 -7.36 -12.27
N GLU A 96 -3.22 -7.05 -13.46
CA GLU A 96 -2.39 -6.66 -14.60
C GLU A 96 -1.69 -5.31 -14.34
N SER A 97 -2.44 -4.35 -13.79
CA SER A 97 -1.93 -3.00 -13.50
C SER A 97 -0.84 -3.04 -12.45
N LEU A 98 -1.03 -3.80 -11.37
CA LEU A 98 -0.02 -3.99 -10.34
C LEU A 98 1.20 -4.71 -10.90
N THR A 99 1.02 -5.79 -11.66
CA THR A 99 2.13 -6.53 -12.26
C THR A 99 2.99 -5.59 -13.12
N LEU A 100 2.37 -4.84 -14.03
CA LEU A 100 3.07 -3.88 -14.90
C LEU A 100 3.75 -2.77 -14.09
N TRP A 101 3.02 -2.16 -13.16
CA TRP A 101 3.57 -1.10 -12.30
C TRP A 101 4.80 -1.58 -11.53
N GLY A 102 4.71 -2.73 -10.87
CA GLY A 102 5.83 -3.26 -10.08
C GLY A 102 7.02 -3.64 -10.94
N GLN A 103 6.80 -4.17 -12.16
CA GLN A 103 7.88 -4.45 -13.11
C GLN A 103 8.65 -3.20 -13.53
N ALA A 104 7.98 -2.04 -13.59
CA ALA A 104 8.60 -0.78 -13.92
C ALA A 104 9.17 -0.03 -12.71
N PHE A 105 8.60 -0.22 -11.53
CA PHE A 105 8.97 0.50 -10.32
C PHE A 105 10.11 -0.17 -9.53
N TRP A 106 9.97 -1.46 -9.21
CA TRP A 106 10.90 -2.18 -8.34
C TRP A 106 12.36 -2.25 -8.83
N PRO A 107 12.67 -2.30 -10.15
CA PRO A 107 14.07 -2.22 -10.59
C PRO A 107 14.82 -0.99 -10.08
N HIS A 108 14.09 0.10 -9.79
CA HIS A 108 14.64 1.40 -9.43
C HIS A 108 14.51 1.75 -7.94
N TYR A 109 13.82 0.95 -7.13
CA TYR A 109 13.50 1.28 -5.74
C TYR A 109 14.05 0.25 -4.74
N HIS A 110 15.16 0.59 -4.08
CA HIS A 110 15.91 -0.32 -3.19
C HIS A 110 15.92 0.11 -1.72
N ALA A 111 14.99 0.96 -1.33
CA ALA A 111 14.93 1.49 0.04
C ALA A 111 14.74 0.37 1.08
N ASP A 112 15.15 0.66 2.32
CA ASP A 112 14.80 -0.16 3.47
C ASP A 112 13.51 0.39 4.10
N CYS A 113 12.38 -0.23 3.75
CA CYS A 113 11.06 0.29 4.07
C CYS A 113 9.98 -0.80 4.11
N VAL A 114 8.80 -0.42 4.60
CA VAL A 114 7.58 -1.22 4.55
C VAL A 114 6.59 -0.59 3.55
N VAL A 115 6.04 -1.40 2.66
CA VAL A 115 5.03 -0.98 1.70
C VAL A 115 3.76 -1.79 1.91
N TYR A 116 2.68 -1.11 2.31
CA TYR A 116 1.38 -1.74 2.44
C TYR A 116 0.63 -1.64 1.10
N VAL A 117 0.08 -2.75 0.63
CA VAL A 117 -0.75 -2.80 -0.58
C VAL A 117 -2.22 -2.79 -0.15
N LEU A 118 -2.98 -1.79 -0.61
CA LEU A 118 -4.40 -1.67 -0.31
C LEU A 118 -5.20 -2.71 -1.11
N VAL A 119 -5.77 -3.71 -0.46
CA VAL A 119 -6.48 -4.82 -1.12
C VAL A 119 -8.00 -4.75 -1.00
N GLY A 120 -8.56 -3.93 -0.10
CA GLY A 120 -10.00 -3.93 0.13
C GLY A 120 -10.53 -5.33 0.51
N ASP A 121 -11.82 -5.54 0.29
CA ASP A 121 -12.46 -6.82 0.61
C ASP A 121 -12.17 -7.93 -0.42
N THR A 122 -11.94 -7.55 -1.69
CA THR A 122 -11.99 -8.48 -2.83
C THR A 122 -10.68 -8.63 -3.60
N LEU A 123 -9.69 -7.74 -3.42
CA LEU A 123 -8.51 -7.71 -4.30
C LEU A 123 -7.31 -8.47 -3.73
N ARG A 124 -7.45 -9.11 -2.57
CA ARG A 124 -6.33 -9.75 -1.85
C ARG A 124 -5.61 -10.80 -2.70
N GLU A 125 -6.35 -11.75 -3.28
CA GLU A 125 -5.77 -12.82 -4.10
C GLU A 125 -5.08 -12.26 -5.35
N SER A 126 -5.74 -11.32 -6.04
CA SER A 126 -5.23 -10.61 -7.20
C SER A 126 -3.93 -9.85 -6.92
N ALA A 127 -3.87 -9.13 -5.79
CA ALA A 127 -2.67 -8.43 -5.36
C ALA A 127 -1.56 -9.40 -4.97
N TYR A 128 -1.89 -10.51 -4.29
CA TYR A 128 -0.91 -11.51 -3.88
C TYR A 128 -0.24 -12.21 -5.06
N ALA A 129 -0.98 -12.51 -6.12
CA ALA A 129 -0.40 -13.03 -7.36
C ALA A 129 0.65 -12.08 -7.97
N SER A 130 0.38 -10.76 -7.93
CA SER A 130 1.31 -9.73 -8.41
C SER A 130 2.55 -9.64 -7.52
N ILE A 131 2.37 -9.70 -6.20
CA ILE A 131 3.46 -9.72 -5.22
C ILE A 131 4.38 -10.92 -5.43
N LEU A 132 3.83 -12.12 -5.60
CA LEU A 132 4.63 -13.32 -5.88
C LEU A 132 5.46 -13.18 -7.16
N ALA A 133 4.90 -12.54 -8.20
CA ALA A 133 5.64 -12.25 -9.42
C ALA A 133 6.79 -11.26 -9.14
N TRP A 134 6.56 -10.21 -8.37
CA TRP A 134 7.61 -9.26 -8.00
C TRP A 134 8.73 -9.91 -7.19
N GLN A 135 8.42 -10.73 -6.20
CA GLN A 135 9.43 -11.43 -5.38
C GLN A 135 10.33 -12.35 -6.21
N ARG A 136 9.77 -13.00 -7.25
CA ARG A 136 10.56 -13.84 -8.17
C ARG A 136 11.52 -13.03 -9.02
N CYS A 137 11.15 -11.80 -9.39
CA CYS A 137 11.96 -10.94 -10.25
C CYS A 137 12.93 -10.04 -9.48
N PHE A 138 12.59 -9.67 -8.23
CA PHE A 138 13.27 -8.63 -7.48
C PHE A 138 13.66 -9.14 -6.08
N PRO A 139 14.91 -9.61 -5.88
CA PRO A 139 15.35 -10.22 -4.62
C PRO A 139 15.28 -9.32 -3.38
N HIS A 140 15.23 -8.00 -3.57
CA HIS A 140 15.12 -7.02 -2.49
C HIS A 140 13.68 -6.77 -2.04
N VAL A 141 12.68 -7.33 -2.74
CA VAL A 141 11.25 -7.21 -2.44
C VAL A 141 10.77 -8.52 -1.83
N ALA A 142 10.19 -8.44 -0.63
CA ALA A 142 9.67 -9.62 0.06
C ALA A 142 8.31 -9.35 0.68
N PHE A 143 7.36 -10.27 0.49
CA PHE A 143 6.15 -10.30 1.30
C PHE A 143 6.49 -10.79 2.71
N ASN A 144 5.99 -10.09 3.72
CA ASN A 144 6.27 -10.42 5.10
C ASN A 144 4.97 -10.39 5.92
N ASN A 145 4.57 -11.56 6.40
CA ASN A 145 3.33 -11.78 7.15
C ASN A 145 3.21 -10.90 8.40
N SER A 146 4.33 -10.45 8.98
CA SER A 146 4.29 -9.52 10.12
C SER A 146 3.70 -8.15 9.77
N PHE A 147 3.68 -7.78 8.48
CA PHE A 147 3.07 -6.56 7.96
C PHE A 147 1.71 -6.80 7.28
N ASP A 148 1.16 -8.02 7.35
CA ASP A 148 -0.17 -8.33 6.84
C ASP A 148 -1.25 -8.01 7.89
N ILE A 149 -1.60 -6.72 7.95
CA ILE A 149 -2.56 -6.21 8.94
C ILE A 149 -3.97 -6.71 8.64
N ASP A 150 -4.34 -6.84 7.36
CA ASP A 150 -5.62 -7.43 6.96
C ASP A 150 -5.80 -8.86 7.49
N LEU A 151 -4.78 -9.72 7.34
CA LEU A 151 -4.86 -11.09 7.86
C LEU A 151 -4.95 -11.11 9.39
N ARG A 152 -4.13 -10.31 10.08
CA ARG A 152 -4.15 -10.22 11.55
C ARG A 152 -5.53 -9.82 12.06
N GLU A 153 -6.14 -8.78 11.48
CA GLU A 153 -7.49 -8.35 11.90
C GLU A 153 -8.56 -9.40 11.60
N ARG A 154 -8.47 -10.12 10.47
CA ARG A 154 -9.40 -11.22 10.17
C ARG A 154 -9.30 -12.34 11.20
N GLN A 155 -8.08 -12.74 11.56
CA GLN A 155 -7.83 -13.76 12.57
C GLN A 155 -8.32 -13.31 13.96
N GLU A 156 -8.07 -12.06 14.35
CA GLU A 156 -8.60 -11.52 15.61
C GLU A 156 -10.13 -11.47 15.63
N ALA A 157 -10.78 -11.08 14.51
CA ALA A 157 -12.23 -11.04 14.41
C ALA A 157 -12.85 -12.45 14.48
N GLU A 158 -12.23 -13.43 13.85
CA GLU A 158 -12.65 -14.83 13.91
C GLU A 158 -12.46 -15.41 15.32
N ALA A 159 -11.31 -15.18 15.95
CA ALA A 159 -11.06 -15.58 17.34
C ALA A 159 -12.13 -15.00 18.29
N ARG A 160 -12.51 -13.73 18.13
CA ARG A 160 -13.59 -13.11 18.93
C ARG A 160 -14.97 -13.73 18.66
N ARG A 161 -15.25 -14.10 17.41
CA ARG A 161 -16.50 -14.80 17.05
C ARG A 161 -16.56 -16.19 17.67
N ASN A 162 -15.45 -16.90 17.70
CA ASN A 162 -15.36 -18.25 18.25
C ASN A 162 -15.15 -18.26 19.78
N ALA A 163 -14.76 -17.13 20.38
CA ALA A 163 -14.62 -16.98 21.82
C ALA A 163 -15.95 -17.19 22.55
N THR A 164 -15.89 -17.95 23.63
CA THR A 164 -17.00 -18.19 24.55
C THR A 164 -17.41 -16.91 25.28
N LEU A 165 -18.62 -16.87 25.84
CA LEU A 165 -19.14 -15.73 26.61
C LEU A 165 -18.20 -15.32 27.75
N THR A 166 -17.60 -16.29 28.44
CA THR A 166 -16.65 -16.07 29.54
C THR A 166 -15.36 -15.38 29.07
N GLU A 167 -14.83 -15.81 27.92
CA GLU A 167 -13.62 -15.22 27.31
C GLU A 167 -13.88 -13.80 26.80
N ARG A 168 -15.06 -13.55 26.22
CA ARG A 168 -15.46 -12.20 25.78
C ARG A 168 -15.59 -11.22 26.94
N VAL A 169 -16.14 -11.66 28.07
CA VAL A 169 -16.24 -10.83 29.28
C VAL A 169 -14.85 -10.53 29.85
N ALA A 170 -13.95 -11.51 29.89
CA ALA A 170 -12.58 -11.31 30.36
C ALA A 170 -11.77 -10.33 29.48
N ASP A 171 -11.86 -10.41 28.14
CA ASP A 171 -11.22 -9.46 27.21
C ASP A 171 -11.76 -8.03 27.40
N LEU A 172 -13.08 -7.88 27.59
CA LEU A 172 -13.70 -6.57 27.84
C LEU A 172 -13.14 -5.91 29.10
N PHE A 173 -13.04 -6.67 30.21
CA PHE A 173 -12.50 -6.16 31.46
C PHE A 173 -11.00 -5.84 31.38
N SER A 174 -10.22 -6.61 30.62
CA SER A 174 -8.80 -6.30 30.37
C SER A 174 -8.65 -4.95 29.67
N ARG A 175 -9.43 -4.69 28.62
CA ARG A 175 -9.32 -3.44 27.85
C ARG A 175 -9.81 -2.20 28.60
N ILE A 176 -10.77 -2.37 29.51
CA ILE A 176 -11.19 -1.28 30.41
C ILE A 176 -10.05 -0.93 31.36
N ARG A 177 -9.38 -1.96 31.92
CA ARG A 177 -8.24 -1.77 32.82
C ARG A 177 -7.05 -1.12 32.12
N ASP A 178 -6.77 -1.46 30.86
CA ASP A 178 -5.64 -0.88 30.11
C ASP A 178 -5.91 0.56 29.61
N ARG A 179 -7.13 1.08 29.81
CA ARG A 179 -7.55 2.45 29.44
C ARG A 179 -7.74 3.38 30.64
N LEU A 180 -7.57 2.88 31.87
CA LEU A 180 -7.58 3.64 33.12
C LEU A 180 -6.14 3.85 33.62
#